data_AF-A0A8C2Q4K2-F1
#
_entry.id   AF-A0A8C2Q4K2-F1
#
_cell.length_a   1.000
_cell.length_b   1.000
_cell.length_c   1.000
_cell.angle_alpha   90.00
_cell.angle_beta   90.00
_cell.angle_gamma   90.00
#
_symmetry.space_group_name_H-M   'P 1'
#
loop_
_entity.id
_entity.type
_entity.pdbx_description
1 polymer ?
#
loop_
_entity_poly.entity_id
_entity_poly.type
_entity_poly.pdbx_seq_one_letter_code
_entity_poly.pdbx_strand_id
1 'polypeptide(L)' 'MDGAMYCKILGENLRPSERTLKMGHGWVFQHDNDPENTTKTTNEWLKKKHIKVME' A
#
# COMPACT_ATOMS: atom_id res chain seq x y z
N MET A 1 -1.56 15.57 -0.55
CA MET A 1 -0.94 14.51 -1.36
C MET A 1 -2.06 13.90 -2.20
N ASP A 2 -1.90 13.74 -3.51
CA ASP A 2 -2.94 13.13 -4.35
C ASP A 2 -2.90 11.59 -4.23
N GLY A 3 -4.05 10.93 -4.40
CA GLY A 3 -4.17 9.48 -4.30
C GLY A 3 -3.31 8.75 -5.33
N ALA A 4 -3.18 9.29 -6.55
CA ALA A 4 -2.33 8.70 -7.58
C ALA A 4 -0.83 8.80 -7.23
N MET A 5 -0.41 9.92 -6.65
CA MET A 5 0.96 10.09 -6.15
C MET A 5 1.27 9.12 -5.02
N TYR A 6 0.33 8.94 -4.08
CA TYR A 6 0.50 7.99 -2.98
C TYR A 6 0.66 6.55 -3.48
N CYS A 7 -0.21 6.11 -4.41
CA CYS A 7 -0.10 4.80 -5.07
C CYS A 7 1.24 4.61 -5.80
N LYS A 8 1.78 5.66 -6.43
CA LYS A 8 3.08 5.60 -7.10
C LYS A 8 4.22 5.37 -6.10
N ILE A 9 4.25 6.12 -5.01
CA ILE A 9 5.25 5.97 -3.94
C ILE A 9 5.17 4.59 -3.30
N LEU A 10 3.95 4.10 -3.06
CA LEU A 10 3.69 2.74 -2.59
C LEU A 10 4.25 1.69 -3.55
N GLY A 11 3.98 1.82 -4.85
CA GLY A 11 4.48 0.89 -5.86
C GLY A 11 6.01 0.84 -5.94
N GLU A 12 6.67 1.99 -5.77
CA GLU A 12 8.13 2.10 -5.84
C GLU A 12 8.82 1.55 -4.58
N ASN A 13 8.25 1.74 -3.39
CA ASN A 13 8.93 1.45 -2.13
C ASN A 13 8.51 0.13 -1.48
N LEU A 14 7.27 -0.35 -1.70
CA LEU A 14 6.72 -1.45 -0.91
C LEU A 14 7.46 -2.78 -1.13
N ARG A 15 7.75 -3.13 -2.39
CA ARG A 15 8.48 -4.36 -2.74
C ARG A 15 9.97 -4.32 -2.35
N PRO A 16 10.71 -3.23 -2.60
CA PRO A 16 12.06 -3.10 -2.08
C PRO A 16 12.13 -3.17 -0.55
N SER A 17 11.19 -2.53 0.15
CA SER A 17 11.09 -2.58 1.62
C SER A 17 10.80 -4.00 2.11
N GLU A 18 9.85 -4.70 1.52
CA GLU A 18 9.56 -6.12 1.83
C GLU A 18 10.82 -6.99 1.71
N ARG A 19 11.56 -6.84 0.59
CA ARG A 19 12.79 -7.60 0.34
C ARG A 19 13.90 -7.24 1.32
N THR A 20 14.08 -5.96 1.61
CA THR A 20 15.11 -5.46 2.53
C THR A 20 14.84 -5.93 3.95
N LEU A 21 13.57 -5.90 4.36
CA LEU A 21 13.10 -6.28 5.69
C LEU A 21 12.86 -7.79 5.82
N LYS A 22 13.05 -8.57 4.74
CA LYS A 22 12.90 -10.04 4.69
C LYS A 22 11.55 -10.51 5.27
N MET A 23 10.47 -9.79 4.99
CA MET A 23 9.18 -9.99 5.67
C MET A 23 8.40 -11.29 5.29
N GLY A 24 8.99 -12.18 4.48
CA GLY A 24 8.35 -13.43 4.06
C GLY A 24 7.03 -13.21 3.33
N HIS A 25 6.18 -14.24 3.24
CA HIS A 25 4.88 -14.16 2.55
C HIS A 25 3.70 -13.71 3.44
N GLY A 26 3.96 -13.47 4.73
CA GLY A 26 2.92 -13.26 5.74
C GLY A 26 2.69 -11.82 6.16
N TRP A 27 3.40 -10.85 5.56
CA TRP A 27 3.31 -9.46 5.98
C TRP A 27 1.96 -8.84 5.63
N VAL A 28 1.58 -7.86 6.43
CA VAL A 28 0.35 -7.09 6.27
C VAL A 28 0.73 -5.62 6.26
N PHE A 29 0.18 -4.90 5.29
CA PHE A 29 0.35 -3.47 5.16
C PHE A 29 -0.64 -2.74 6.06
N GLN A 30 -0.14 -1.95 7.01
CA GLN A 30 -0.97 -1.07 7.83
C GLN A 30 -0.81 0.36 7.32
N HIS A 31 -1.92 1.06 7.12
CA HIS A 31 -1.92 2.49 6.83
C HIS A 31 -3.08 3.18 7.53
N ASP A 32 -2.93 4.47 7.84
CA ASP A 32 -4.02 5.25 8.40
C ASP A 32 -5.10 5.52 7.33
N ASN A 33 -6.36 5.42 7.74
CA ASN A 33 -7.54 5.72 6.94
C ASN A 33 -7.81 7.23 6.84
N ASP A 34 -6.78 7.97 6.45
CA ASP A 34 -6.86 9.40 6.15
C ASP A 34 -7.74 9.68 4.90
N PRO A 35 -8.20 10.93 4.66
CA PRO A 35 -9.53 11.25 4.10
C PRO A 35 -9.96 10.57 2.79
N GLU A 36 -11.29 10.51 2.65
CA GLU A 36 -12.12 9.59 1.84
C GLU A 36 -11.75 9.38 0.35
N ASN A 37 -11.11 10.36 -0.30
CA ASN A 37 -10.77 10.27 -1.72
C ASN A 37 -9.42 9.57 -1.99
N THR A 38 -8.48 9.69 -1.05
CA THR A 38 -7.19 8.99 -1.13
C THR A 38 -7.39 7.51 -0.83
N THR A 39 -8.28 7.19 0.11
CA THR A 39 -8.60 5.82 0.54
C THR A 39 -9.21 4.99 -0.59
N LYS A 40 -10.17 5.50 -1.38
CA LYS A 40 -10.79 4.73 -2.48
C LYS A 40 -9.78 4.31 -3.56
N THR A 41 -9.01 5.27 -4.07
CA THR A 41 -8.01 5.01 -5.13
C THR A 41 -6.91 4.07 -4.63
N THR A 42 -6.46 4.24 -3.39
CA THR A 42 -5.40 3.42 -2.81
C THR A 42 -5.91 2.01 -2.52
N ASN A 43 -7.12 1.86 -1.99
CA ASN A 43 -7.72 0.55 -1.73
C ASN A 43 -7.93 -0.26 -3.02
N GLU A 44 -8.38 0.38 -4.11
CA GLU A 44 -8.47 -0.29 -5.42
C GLU A 44 -7.09 -0.73 -5.93
N TRP A 45 -6.08 0.13 -5.78
CA TRP A 45 -4.72 -0.19 -6.19
C TRP A 45 -4.12 -1.34 -5.36
N LEU A 46 -4.30 -1.32 -4.04
CA LEU A 46 -3.82 -2.36 -3.11
C LEU A 46 -4.49 -3.71 -3.41
N LYS A 47 -5.80 -3.72 -3.68
CA LYS A 47 -6.54 -4.91 -4.14
C LYS A 47 -5.98 -5.45 -5.45
N LYS A 48 -5.74 -4.59 -6.45
CA LYS A 48 -5.15 -4.99 -7.74
C LYS A 48 -3.73 -5.57 -7.59
N LYS A 49 -2.99 -5.11 -6.59
CA LYS A 49 -1.63 -5.58 -6.29
C LYS A 49 -1.60 -6.80 -5.36
N HIS A 50 -2.76 -7.29 -4.91
CA HIS A 50 -2.90 -8.42 -3.99
C HIS A 50 -2.12 -8.22 -2.68
N ILE A 51 -2.06 -6.99 -2.19
CA ILE A 51 -1.41 -6.66 -0.92
C ILE A 51 -2.42 -6.90 0.21
N LYS A 52 -2.03 -7.63 1.25
CA LYS A 52 -2.84 -7.72 2.47
C LYS A 52 -2.77 -6.38 3.19
N VAL A 53 -3.94 -5.81 3.48
CA VAL A 53 -4.08 -4.54 4.20
C VAL A 53 -4.76 -4.80 5.54
N MET A 54 -4.32 -4.11 6.59
CA MET A 54 -4.99 -4.03 7.89
C MET A 54 -5.60 -2.64 8.01
N GLU A 55 -6.93 -2.56 8.07
CA GLU A 55 -7.69 -1.35 8.44
C GLU A 55 -7.69 -1.12 9.94
#